data_AF-A0A417YV87-F1
#
_entry.id   AF-A0A417YV87-F1
#
_cell.length_a   1.000
_cell.length_b   1.000
_cell.length_c   1.000
_cell.angle_alpha   90.00
_cell.angle_beta   90.00
_cell.angle_gamma   90.00
#
_symmetry.space_group_name_H-M   'P 1'
#
loop_
_entity.id
_entity.type
_entity.pdbx_description
1 polymer ?
#
loop_
_entity_poly.entity_id
_entity_poly.type
_entity_poly.pdbx_seq_one_letter_code
_entity_poly.pdbx_strand_id
1 'polypeptide(L)'
;MKEYLVRFLIVGIMAVCITLLFLGGRQANAEALNTEPEWIWPAEGIISDTFGTRGGRHKGIDIAGNQGAVVRAANEGKIEKSYYSSTYGNVILINHPNGYVSVYAHLDKRLADEGMIVSKGEQIGTMGNTGYSTGVHLHFELHNAEWTTDKKNAFNPSSLLGTIGTGDSIAFNGLKNRVAAEVDEGTGVKMTGAAGDILIHTVKDGDTLWAISIKYNVSIGEIQKKNSIKGSKIYPGQELSISGQGLETAHLKIKIMN
;
A
#
# COMPACT_ATOMS: atom_id res chain seq x y z
N MET A 1 63.64 -13.80 -40.31
CA MET A 1 63.15 -14.33 -39.00
C MET A 1 62.67 -13.23 -38.05
N LYS A 2 63.45 -12.17 -37.79
CA LYS A 2 63.05 -11.07 -36.88
C LYS A 2 61.74 -10.37 -37.29
N GLU A 3 61.51 -10.14 -38.57
CA GLU A 3 60.29 -9.46 -39.06
C GLU A 3 59.01 -10.30 -38.86
N TYR A 4 59.10 -11.62 -39.01
CA TYR A 4 57.98 -12.52 -38.75
C TYR A 4 57.67 -12.59 -37.25
N LEU A 5 58.69 -12.56 -36.40
CA LEU A 5 58.53 -12.52 -34.94
C LEU A 5 57.78 -11.26 -34.49
N VAL A 6 58.13 -10.09 -35.04
CA VAL A 6 57.46 -8.82 -34.73
C VAL A 6 56.00 -8.84 -35.17
N ARG A 7 55.70 -9.35 -36.37
CA ARG A 7 54.31 -9.48 -36.86
C ARG A 7 53.48 -10.43 -36.00
N PHE A 8 54.06 -11.56 -35.59
CA PHE A 8 53.38 -12.53 -34.73
C PHE A 8 53.06 -11.94 -33.35
N LEU A 9 53.98 -11.13 -32.81
CA LEU A 9 53.82 -10.48 -31.51
C LEU A 9 52.74 -9.38 -31.54
N ILE A 10 52.64 -8.61 -32.64
CA ILE A 10 51.58 -7.62 -32.84
C ILE A 10 50.20 -8.30 -32.87
N VAL A 11 50.06 -9.40 -33.62
CA VAL A 11 48.80 -10.15 -33.70
C VAL A 11 48.42 -10.74 -32.34
N GLY A 12 49.40 -11.25 -31.58
CA GLY A 12 49.17 -11.74 -30.22
C GLY A 12 48.66 -10.66 -29.28
N ILE A 13 49.28 -9.47 -29.30
CA ILE A 13 48.84 -8.33 -28.47
C ILE A 13 47.45 -7.86 -28.88
N MET A 14 47.17 -7.75 -30.18
CA MET A 14 45.84 -7.36 -30.66
C MET A 14 44.76 -8.35 -30.25
N ALA A 15 45.03 -9.66 -30.32
CA ALA A 15 44.09 -10.69 -29.86
C ALA A 15 43.79 -10.56 -28.36
N VAL A 16 44.82 -10.29 -27.53
CA VAL A 16 44.65 -10.07 -26.08
C VAL A 16 43.86 -8.78 -25.80
N CYS A 17 44.13 -7.69 -26.52
CA CYS A 17 43.38 -6.45 -26.36
C CYS A 17 41.90 -6.63 -26.73
N ILE A 18 41.60 -7.39 -27.78
CA ILE A 18 40.22 -7.66 -28.21
C ILE A 18 39.49 -8.53 -27.17
N THR A 19 40.13 -9.57 -26.62
CA THR A 19 39.49 -10.43 -25.62
C THR A 19 39.21 -9.68 -24.31
N LEU A 20 40.09 -8.76 -23.91
CA LEU A 20 39.89 -7.91 -22.73
C LEU A 20 38.68 -6.98 -22.86
N LEU A 21 38.28 -6.58 -24.07
CA LEU A 21 37.06 -5.79 -24.29
C LEU A 21 35.78 -6.57 -23.94
N PHE A 22 35.80 -7.90 -24.03
CA PHE A 22 34.62 -8.73 -23.74
C PHE A 22 34.55 -9.20 -22.28
N LEU A 23 35.64 -9.12 -21.51
CA LEU A 23 35.68 -9.45 -20.08
C LEU A 23 35.13 -8.33 -19.18
N GLY A 24 34.96 -7.12 -19.71
CA GLY A 24 34.52 -5.92 -18.98
C GLY A 24 33.03 -5.56 -19.10
N GLY A 25 32.24 -6.36 -19.81
CA GLY A 25 30.81 -6.13 -19.98
C GLY A 25 30.04 -6.41 -18.69
N ARG A 26 30.00 -5.44 -17.77
CA ARG A 26 28.96 -5.41 -16.74
C ARG A 26 27.61 -5.35 -17.46
N GLN A 27 26.90 -6.47 -17.52
CA GLN A 27 25.49 -6.42 -17.92
C GLN A 27 24.77 -5.60 -16.85
N ALA A 28 24.35 -4.39 -17.23
CA ALA A 28 23.44 -3.62 -16.42
C ALA A 28 22.10 -4.36 -16.45
N ASN A 29 21.85 -5.19 -15.43
CA ASN A 29 20.50 -5.66 -15.16
C ASN A 29 19.71 -4.44 -14.72
N ALA A 30 18.79 -3.96 -15.55
CA ALA A 30 17.79 -3.01 -15.12
C ALA A 30 16.86 -3.75 -14.16
N GLU A 31 16.92 -3.42 -12.86
CA GLU A 31 15.83 -3.77 -11.94
C GLU A 31 14.57 -3.10 -12.50
N ALA A 32 13.61 -3.91 -12.96
CA ALA A 32 12.28 -3.40 -13.23
C ALA A 32 11.77 -2.80 -11.91
N LEU A 33 11.39 -1.53 -11.94
CA LEU A 33 10.66 -0.90 -10.84
C LEU A 33 9.42 -1.77 -10.61
N ASN A 34 9.35 -2.50 -9.49
CA ASN A 34 8.14 -3.22 -9.11
C ASN A 34 7.05 -2.17 -8.88
N THR A 35 6.18 -1.98 -9.86
CA THR A 35 5.04 -1.06 -9.81
C THR A 35 3.84 -1.64 -9.08
N GLU A 36 3.93 -2.90 -8.65
CA GLU A 36 2.87 -3.57 -7.90
C GLU A 36 2.76 -2.97 -6.50
N PRO A 37 1.53 -2.60 -6.06
CA PRO A 37 1.34 -2.02 -4.73
C PRO A 37 1.80 -3.02 -3.67
N GLU A 38 2.54 -2.54 -2.67
CA GLU A 38 3.09 -3.37 -1.59
C GLU A 38 1.96 -4.12 -0.84
N TRP A 39 0.81 -3.48 -0.70
CA TRP A 39 -0.39 -4.01 -0.06
C TRP A 39 -1.55 -4.07 -1.05
N ILE A 40 -2.40 -5.09 -0.93
CA ILE A 40 -3.63 -5.23 -1.71
C ILE A 40 -4.86 -5.24 -0.80
N TRP A 41 -6.02 -4.97 -1.39
CA TRP A 41 -7.28 -5.10 -0.66
C TRP A 41 -7.52 -6.57 -0.27
N PRO A 42 -7.90 -6.84 1.00
CA PRO A 42 -8.04 -8.20 1.51
C PRO A 42 -9.35 -8.87 1.10
N ALA A 43 -10.33 -8.11 0.62
CA ALA A 43 -11.63 -8.61 0.18
C ALA A 43 -12.24 -7.67 -0.87
N GLU A 44 -13.15 -8.19 -1.67
CA GLU A 44 -14.06 -7.37 -2.49
C GLU A 44 -15.32 -7.05 -1.69
N GLY A 45 -15.89 -5.86 -1.90
CA GLY A 45 -17.10 -5.47 -1.20
C GLY A 45 -17.31 -3.97 -1.14
N ILE A 46 -18.16 -3.53 -0.22
CA ILE A 46 -18.47 -2.13 0.04
C ILE A 46 -17.90 -1.76 1.41
N ILE A 47 -17.21 -0.62 1.52
CA ILE A 47 -16.79 -0.09 2.82
C ILE A 47 -18.03 0.31 3.63
N SER A 48 -18.31 -0.43 4.70
CA SER A 48 -19.47 -0.15 5.57
C SER A 48 -19.09 0.71 6.78
N ASP A 49 -17.85 0.64 7.24
CA ASP A 49 -17.34 1.47 8.35
C ASP A 49 -15.83 1.71 8.20
N THR A 50 -15.35 2.83 8.71
CA THR A 50 -13.95 3.26 8.55
C THR A 50 -13.24 3.41 9.89
N PHE A 51 -11.91 3.51 9.86
CA PHE A 51 -11.10 3.60 11.07
C PHE A 51 -11.42 4.88 11.86
N GLY A 52 -11.45 4.76 13.19
CA GLY A 52 -11.65 5.88 14.10
C GLY A 52 -13.11 6.31 14.28
N THR A 53 -14.07 5.65 13.62
CA THR A 53 -15.49 5.84 13.91
C THR A 53 -15.86 5.26 15.29
N ARG A 54 -17.14 5.37 15.67
CA ARG A 54 -17.65 4.91 16.98
C ARG A 54 -16.93 5.60 18.15
N GLY A 55 -16.62 6.89 17.99
CA GLY A 55 -15.86 7.68 18.96
C GLY A 55 -14.40 7.23 19.11
N GLY A 56 -13.73 6.85 18.02
CA GLY A 56 -12.34 6.39 18.03
C GLY A 56 -12.16 4.93 18.44
N ARG A 57 -13.25 4.20 18.69
CA ARG A 57 -13.24 2.81 19.15
C ARG A 57 -13.10 1.80 18.01
N HIS A 58 -13.46 2.18 16.79
CA HIS A 58 -13.28 1.32 15.63
C HIS A 58 -11.82 1.34 15.16
N LYS A 59 -11.11 0.22 15.29
CA LYS A 59 -9.66 0.10 15.05
C LYS A 59 -9.29 -0.54 13.71
N GLY A 60 -10.26 -0.58 12.79
CA GLY A 60 -10.10 -1.17 11.47
C GLY A 60 -11.05 -0.53 10.47
N ILE A 61 -11.21 -1.21 9.34
CA ILE A 61 -12.23 -0.93 8.34
C ILE A 61 -13.15 -2.14 8.23
N ASP A 62 -14.42 -1.90 7.91
CA ASP A 62 -15.40 -2.96 7.67
C ASP A 62 -15.71 -3.00 6.17
N ILE A 63 -15.49 -4.16 5.54
CA ILE A 63 -15.78 -4.42 4.13
C ILE A 63 -16.97 -5.38 4.07
N ALA A 64 -18.16 -4.86 3.79
CA ALA A 64 -19.38 -5.63 3.65
C ALA A 64 -19.40 -6.39 2.32
N GLY A 65 -19.84 -7.64 2.36
CA GLY A 65 -19.87 -8.53 1.20
C GLY A 65 -20.80 -9.73 1.43
N ASN A 66 -20.59 -10.79 0.66
CA ASN A 66 -21.42 -11.99 0.72
C ASN A 66 -20.85 -13.02 1.69
N GLN A 67 -21.72 -13.83 2.30
CA GLN A 67 -21.30 -14.95 3.15
C GLN A 67 -20.45 -15.91 2.32
N GLY A 68 -19.29 -16.30 2.86
CA GLY A 68 -18.36 -17.20 2.18
C GLY A 68 -17.48 -16.53 1.12
N ALA A 69 -17.58 -15.21 0.91
CA ALA A 69 -16.73 -14.50 -0.05
C ALA A 69 -15.24 -14.65 0.29
N VAL A 70 -14.37 -14.64 -0.71
CA VAL A 70 -12.93 -14.87 -0.53
C VAL A 70 -12.28 -13.75 0.28
N VAL A 71 -11.45 -14.12 1.26
CA VAL A 71 -10.56 -13.20 1.99
C VAL A 71 -9.11 -13.60 1.73
N ARG A 72 -8.29 -12.63 1.31
CA ARG A 72 -6.89 -12.79 0.92
C ARG A 72 -5.95 -12.07 1.89
N ALA A 73 -4.73 -12.58 2.01
CA ALA A 73 -3.65 -11.89 2.70
C ALA A 73 -3.31 -10.58 1.97
N ALA A 74 -3.41 -9.45 2.67
CA ALA A 74 -3.14 -8.12 2.13
C ALA A 74 -1.66 -7.93 1.74
N ASN A 75 -0.76 -8.68 2.38
CA ASN A 75 0.66 -8.76 2.05
C ASN A 75 1.22 -10.13 2.50
N GLU A 76 2.42 -10.48 2.04
CA GLU A 76 3.11 -11.71 2.44
C GLU A 76 3.47 -11.71 3.92
N GLY A 77 3.46 -12.87 4.57
CA GLY A 77 3.82 -12.95 5.97
C GLY A 77 3.63 -14.32 6.58
N LYS A 78 3.82 -14.39 7.90
CA LYS A 78 3.62 -15.59 8.70
C LYS A 78 2.34 -15.46 9.50
N ILE A 79 1.48 -16.47 9.47
CA ILE A 79 0.29 -16.53 10.34
C ILE A 79 0.77 -16.57 11.79
N GLU A 80 0.56 -15.48 12.52
CA GLU A 80 0.92 -15.35 13.92
C GLU A 80 -0.09 -16.08 14.81
N LYS A 81 -1.39 -15.96 14.49
CA LYS A 81 -2.48 -16.61 15.23
C LYS A 81 -3.63 -16.94 14.27
N SER A 82 -4.27 -18.08 14.49
CA SER A 82 -5.50 -18.50 13.79
C SER A 82 -6.43 -19.21 14.76
N TYR A 83 -7.46 -18.51 15.25
CA TYR A 83 -8.29 -19.03 16.35
C TYR A 83 -9.71 -18.44 16.34
N TYR A 84 -10.54 -18.92 17.27
CA TYR A 84 -11.86 -18.34 17.54
C TYR A 84 -11.80 -17.41 18.76
N SER A 85 -12.28 -16.19 18.60
CA SER A 85 -12.45 -15.19 19.65
C SER A 85 -13.95 -14.90 19.84
N SER A 86 -14.39 -14.66 21.08
CA SER A 86 -15.78 -14.25 21.33
C SER A 86 -16.13 -12.90 20.71
N THR A 87 -15.15 -12.02 20.53
CA THR A 87 -15.35 -10.69 19.92
C THR A 87 -15.05 -10.71 18.42
N TYR A 88 -13.85 -11.13 18.00
CA TYR A 88 -13.49 -11.16 16.59
C TYR A 88 -14.10 -12.32 15.81
N GLY A 89 -14.70 -13.31 16.47
CA GLY A 89 -15.14 -14.53 15.81
C GLY A 89 -13.96 -15.37 15.32
N ASN A 90 -14.12 -16.03 14.19
CA ASN A 90 -13.00 -16.64 13.51
C ASN A 90 -12.05 -15.54 13.01
N VAL A 91 -10.81 -15.57 13.48
CA VAL A 91 -9.83 -14.53 13.19
C VAL A 91 -8.48 -15.10 12.80
N ILE A 92 -7.82 -14.42 11.87
CA ILE A 92 -6.44 -14.69 11.46
C ILE A 92 -5.62 -13.41 11.69
N LEU A 93 -4.43 -13.54 12.25
CA LEU A 93 -3.45 -12.48 12.38
C LEU A 93 -2.20 -12.87 11.59
N ILE A 94 -1.68 -11.94 10.78
CA ILE A 94 -0.47 -12.15 9.97
C ILE A 94 0.59 -11.15 10.41
N ASN A 95 1.75 -11.67 10.80
CA ASN A 95 2.95 -10.87 11.04
C ASN A 95 3.74 -10.78 9.73
N HIS A 96 4.01 -9.55 9.30
CA HIS A 96 4.64 -9.25 8.02
C HIS A 96 6.13 -8.91 8.20
N PRO A 97 7.00 -9.24 7.22
CA PRO A 97 8.45 -8.97 7.32
C PRO A 97 8.81 -7.49 7.51
N ASN A 98 7.95 -6.57 7.08
CA ASN A 98 8.09 -5.13 7.23
C ASN A 98 7.67 -4.61 8.62
N GLY A 99 7.36 -5.49 9.57
CA GLY A 99 7.06 -5.16 10.97
C GLY A 99 5.59 -4.83 11.26
N TYR A 100 4.72 -4.86 10.24
CA TYR A 100 3.29 -4.69 10.42
C TYR A 100 2.61 -6.00 10.82
N VAL A 101 1.47 -5.88 11.51
CA VAL A 101 0.53 -6.99 11.74
C VAL A 101 -0.82 -6.65 11.11
N SER A 102 -1.39 -7.57 10.34
CA SER A 102 -2.76 -7.46 9.82
C SER A 102 -3.71 -8.43 10.52
N VAL A 103 -4.96 -8.00 10.73
CA VAL A 103 -6.01 -8.78 11.41
C VAL A 103 -7.20 -8.94 10.47
N TYR A 104 -7.70 -10.18 10.32
CA TYR A 104 -8.84 -10.55 9.48
C TYR A 104 -9.89 -11.21 10.35
N ALA A 105 -10.93 -10.47 10.72
CA ALA A 105 -11.94 -10.90 11.69
C ALA A 105 -13.31 -11.14 11.06
N HIS A 106 -14.20 -11.73 11.86
CA HIS A 106 -15.56 -12.14 11.54
C HIS A 106 -15.65 -13.18 10.41
N LEU A 107 -14.57 -13.95 10.18
CA LEU A 107 -14.52 -14.94 9.12
C LEU A 107 -15.58 -16.04 9.30
N ASP A 108 -16.04 -16.63 8.20
CA ASP A 108 -16.82 -17.87 8.21
C ASP A 108 -15.90 -19.08 8.44
N LYS A 109 -14.84 -19.17 7.63
CA LYS A 109 -13.81 -20.21 7.75
C LYS A 109 -12.41 -19.60 7.74
N ARG A 110 -11.55 -20.14 8.61
CA ARG A 110 -10.09 -19.95 8.54
C ARG A 110 -9.51 -21.07 7.67
N LEU A 111 -8.69 -20.71 6.69
CA LEU A 111 -8.04 -21.64 5.76
C LEU A 111 -6.52 -21.68 5.92
N ALA A 112 -5.99 -20.87 6.85
CA ALA A 112 -4.58 -20.85 7.20
C ALA A 112 -4.42 -21.02 8.71
N ASP A 113 -3.52 -21.92 9.11
CA ASP A 113 -3.21 -22.24 10.49
C ASP A 113 -1.99 -21.47 10.99
N GLU A 114 -1.85 -21.38 12.31
CA GLU A 114 -0.72 -20.72 12.96
C GLU A 114 0.62 -21.29 12.49
N GLY A 115 1.57 -20.41 12.19
CA GLY A 115 2.90 -20.76 11.74
C GLY A 115 3.08 -20.88 10.22
N MET A 116 1.99 -20.96 9.44
CA MET A 116 2.06 -21.00 7.97
C MET A 116 2.66 -19.71 7.40
N ILE A 117 3.40 -19.82 6.30
CA ILE A 117 3.81 -18.67 5.48
C ILE A 117 2.80 -18.53 4.35
N VAL A 118 2.31 -17.31 4.15
CA VAL A 118 1.35 -16.99 3.09
C VAL A 118 1.92 -15.90 2.18
N SER A 119 1.62 -16.00 0.90
CA SER A 119 1.98 -15.01 -0.11
C SER A 119 0.96 -13.87 -0.14
N LYS A 120 1.36 -12.67 -0.59
CA LYS A 120 0.41 -11.59 -0.89
C LYS A 120 -0.66 -12.08 -1.88
N GLY A 121 -1.93 -11.86 -1.56
CA GLY A 121 -3.05 -12.34 -2.37
C GLY A 121 -3.42 -13.80 -2.18
N GLU A 122 -2.71 -14.56 -1.34
CA GLU A 122 -3.12 -15.92 -1.01
C GLU A 122 -4.44 -15.93 -0.25
N GLN A 123 -5.35 -16.85 -0.59
CA GLN A 123 -6.61 -17.00 0.13
C GLN A 123 -6.36 -17.60 1.50
N ILE A 124 -6.73 -16.88 2.55
CA ILE A 124 -6.53 -17.28 3.95
C ILE A 124 -7.83 -17.62 4.67
N GLY A 125 -8.97 -17.26 4.08
CA GLY A 125 -10.26 -17.46 4.72
C GLY A 125 -11.42 -17.13 3.82
N THR A 126 -12.60 -17.12 4.44
CA THR A 126 -13.85 -16.69 3.82
C THR A 126 -14.59 -15.73 4.75
N MET A 127 -15.24 -14.72 4.18
CA MET A 127 -16.00 -13.69 4.89
C MET A 127 -17.22 -14.30 5.58
N GLY A 128 -17.54 -13.82 6.78
CA GLY A 128 -18.66 -14.33 7.55
C GLY A 128 -19.27 -13.30 8.48
N ASN A 129 -19.90 -13.79 9.54
CA ASN A 129 -20.58 -12.99 10.57
C ASN A 129 -20.39 -13.63 11.95
N THR A 130 -19.19 -14.11 12.25
CA THR A 130 -18.89 -14.79 13.53
C THR A 130 -18.41 -13.82 14.60
N GLY A 131 -18.55 -14.19 15.88
CA GLY A 131 -18.19 -13.33 17.01
C GLY A 131 -19.18 -12.19 17.22
N TYR A 132 -18.69 -11.05 17.68
CA TYR A 132 -19.49 -9.85 17.91
C TYR A 132 -19.61 -9.03 16.62
N SER A 133 -20.56 -9.43 15.77
CA SER A 133 -20.84 -8.82 14.47
C SER A 133 -22.34 -8.70 14.22
N THR A 134 -22.76 -7.65 13.51
CA THR A 134 -24.17 -7.36 13.22
C THR A 134 -24.61 -7.78 11.82
N GLY A 135 -23.68 -8.21 10.96
CA GLY A 135 -23.95 -8.60 9.57
C GLY A 135 -22.70 -9.12 8.88
N VAL A 136 -22.84 -9.69 7.68
CA VAL A 136 -21.70 -10.26 6.95
C VAL A 136 -20.74 -9.17 6.48
N HIS A 137 -19.52 -9.20 7.02
CA HIS A 137 -18.43 -8.30 6.61
C HIS A 137 -17.06 -8.87 7.02
N LEU A 138 -16.00 -8.34 6.41
CA LEU A 138 -14.64 -8.48 6.91
C LEU A 138 -14.32 -7.25 7.77
N HIS A 139 -13.97 -7.47 9.03
CA HIS A 139 -13.30 -6.46 9.83
C HIS A 139 -11.78 -6.60 9.67
N PHE A 140 -11.14 -5.59 9.09
CA PHE A 140 -9.72 -5.58 8.76
C PHE A 140 -8.98 -4.50 9.55
N GLU A 141 -7.95 -4.91 10.30
CA GLU A 141 -7.09 -3.99 11.04
C GLU A 141 -5.64 -4.07 10.56
N LEU A 142 -4.92 -2.96 10.72
CA LEU A 142 -3.48 -2.89 10.56
C LEU A 142 -2.83 -2.29 11.81
N HIS A 143 -1.72 -2.89 12.22
CA HIS A 143 -0.92 -2.49 13.39
C HIS A 143 0.53 -2.25 12.98
N ASN A 144 1.13 -1.16 13.42
CA ASN A 144 2.50 -0.75 13.07
C ASN A 144 3.60 -1.44 13.90
N ALA A 145 3.19 -2.38 14.74
CA ALA A 145 4.01 -3.24 15.58
C ALA A 145 3.13 -4.43 16.00
N GLU A 146 3.46 -5.10 17.12
CA GLU A 146 2.69 -6.24 17.60
C GLU A 146 1.22 -5.91 17.85
N TRP A 147 0.33 -6.86 17.56
CA TRP A 147 -1.06 -6.75 17.96
C TRP A 147 -1.17 -6.84 19.49
N THR A 148 -1.99 -5.96 20.08
CA THR A 148 -2.22 -5.88 21.52
C THR A 148 -3.72 -5.84 21.82
N THR A 149 -4.13 -6.32 23.00
CA THR A 149 -5.54 -6.38 23.39
C THR A 149 -6.21 -4.99 23.44
N ASP A 150 -5.45 -3.96 23.81
CA ASP A 150 -5.89 -2.56 23.81
C ASP A 150 -5.75 -1.89 22.43
N LYS A 151 -5.19 -2.62 21.44
CA LYS A 151 -5.02 -2.20 20.05
C LYS A 151 -4.29 -0.86 19.92
N LYS A 152 -3.32 -0.61 20.82
CA LYS A 152 -2.60 0.68 20.89
C LYS A 152 -1.79 0.99 19.62
N ASN A 153 -1.40 -0.05 18.89
CA ASN A 153 -0.59 0.02 17.68
C ASN A 153 -1.45 0.09 16.39
N ALA A 154 -2.78 0.10 16.52
CA ALA A 154 -3.68 0.14 15.36
C ALA A 154 -3.62 1.50 14.64
N PHE A 155 -3.57 1.46 13.32
CA PHE A 155 -3.61 2.65 12.47
C PHE A 155 -4.55 2.45 11.29
N ASN A 156 -4.91 3.55 10.61
CA ASN A 156 -5.90 3.53 9.55
C ASN A 156 -5.41 2.73 8.31
N PRO A 157 -6.07 1.61 7.95
CA PRO A 157 -5.68 0.82 6.78
C PRO A 157 -5.67 1.57 5.45
N SER A 158 -6.47 2.64 5.31
CA SER A 158 -6.51 3.44 4.09
C SER A 158 -5.17 4.09 3.75
N SER A 159 -4.24 4.22 4.71
CA SER A 159 -2.91 4.76 4.45
C SER A 159 -2.02 3.84 3.60
N LEU A 160 -2.31 2.53 3.58
CA LEU A 160 -1.57 1.53 2.79
C LEU A 160 -2.39 0.99 1.61
N LEU A 161 -3.72 0.93 1.75
CA LEU A 161 -4.62 0.36 0.74
C LEU A 161 -5.19 1.41 -0.24
N GLY A 162 -5.07 2.69 0.08
CA GLY A 162 -5.66 3.79 -0.65
C GLY A 162 -6.85 4.43 0.09
N THR A 163 -7.12 5.69 -0.22
CA THR A 163 -8.20 6.47 0.42
C THR A 163 -9.56 5.88 0.11
N ILE A 164 -10.36 5.68 1.16
CA ILE A 164 -11.70 5.14 1.08
C ILE A 164 -12.65 5.88 2.02
N GLY A 165 -13.91 5.99 1.62
CA GLY A 165 -15.04 6.41 2.43
C GLY A 165 -16.09 5.31 2.52
N THR A 166 -16.99 5.44 3.50
CA THR A 166 -18.17 4.57 3.59
C THR A 166 -19.00 4.66 2.31
N GLY A 167 -19.37 3.51 1.74
CA GLY A 167 -20.08 3.39 0.46
C GLY A 167 -19.18 3.06 -0.74
N ASP A 168 -17.86 3.18 -0.60
CA ASP A 168 -16.94 2.89 -1.70
C ASP A 168 -16.90 1.38 -2.02
N SER A 169 -16.87 1.05 -3.32
CA SER A 169 -16.76 -0.33 -3.81
C SER A 169 -15.32 -0.72 -4.09
N ILE A 170 -14.88 -1.82 -3.49
CA ILE A 170 -13.50 -2.33 -3.50
C ILE A 170 -13.44 -3.66 -4.26
N ALA A 171 -12.37 -3.84 -5.04
CA ALA A 171 -11.94 -5.09 -5.63
C ALA A 171 -10.50 -5.42 -5.20
N PHE A 172 -10.05 -6.66 -5.37
CA PHE A 172 -8.71 -7.09 -4.95
C PHE A 172 -7.57 -6.25 -5.53
N ASN A 173 -7.73 -5.71 -6.74
CA ASN A 173 -6.74 -4.88 -7.44
C ASN A 173 -7.00 -3.37 -7.31
N GLY A 174 -7.91 -2.92 -6.41
CA GLY A 174 -8.19 -1.51 -6.19
C GLY A 174 -9.69 -1.15 -6.20
N LEU A 175 -9.98 0.15 -6.15
CA LEU A 175 -11.34 0.69 -6.20
C LEU A 175 -12.01 0.32 -7.53
N LYS A 176 -13.18 -0.32 -7.47
CA LYS A 176 -13.92 -0.77 -8.67
C LYS A 176 -14.69 0.38 -9.34
N ASN A 177 -14.90 1.52 -8.66
CA ASN A 177 -15.80 2.57 -9.16
C ASN A 177 -15.35 4.00 -8.81
N ARG A 178 -14.66 4.65 -9.76
CA ARG A 178 -14.89 6.06 -10.15
C ARG A 178 -14.78 6.31 -11.67
N VAL A 179 -14.51 5.30 -12.51
CA VAL A 179 -14.38 5.46 -13.98
C VAL A 179 -14.94 4.26 -14.77
N ALA A 180 -16.03 3.65 -14.30
CA ALA A 180 -16.76 2.62 -15.06
C ALA A 180 -18.24 2.98 -15.23
N ALA A 181 -18.54 4.28 -15.27
CA ALA A 181 -19.80 4.77 -15.80
C ALA A 181 -19.70 4.74 -17.34
N GLU A 182 -20.36 3.74 -17.91
CA GLU A 182 -20.98 3.72 -19.24
C GLU A 182 -20.29 4.54 -20.33
N VAL A 183 -19.52 3.84 -21.17
CA VAL A 183 -19.14 4.30 -22.50
C VAL A 183 -20.41 4.30 -23.36
N ASP A 184 -21.08 5.45 -23.43
CA ASP A 184 -21.98 5.75 -24.54
C ASP A 184 -21.14 6.38 -25.67
N GLU A 185 -21.16 5.72 -26.83
CA GLU A 185 -20.44 6.12 -28.03
C GLU A 185 -21.04 7.41 -28.58
N GLY A 186 -20.43 8.56 -28.31
CA GLY A 186 -20.72 9.73 -29.15
C GLY A 186 -20.57 11.12 -28.57
N THR A 187 -19.54 11.43 -27.79
CA THR A 187 -19.08 12.83 -27.70
C THR A 187 -17.57 12.86 -27.49
N GLY A 188 -16.85 13.36 -28.49
CA GLY A 188 -15.40 13.53 -28.41
C GLY A 188 -14.99 14.41 -27.23
N VAL A 189 -14.31 13.81 -26.26
CA VAL A 189 -13.52 14.54 -25.25
C VAL A 189 -12.12 13.93 -25.23
N LYS A 190 -11.15 14.73 -25.66
CA LYS A 190 -9.72 14.41 -25.54
C LYS A 190 -9.35 14.39 -24.07
N MET A 191 -8.82 13.26 -23.62
CA MET A 191 -8.02 13.17 -22.41
C MET A 191 -6.80 14.09 -22.54
N THR A 192 -6.67 15.07 -21.64
CA THR A 192 -5.39 15.73 -21.38
C THR A 192 -5.06 15.56 -19.91
N GLY A 193 -4.15 14.63 -19.61
CA GLY A 193 -3.42 14.64 -18.36
C GLY A 193 -2.55 15.90 -18.30
N ALA A 194 -2.60 16.61 -17.17
CA ALA A 194 -1.64 17.65 -16.83
C ALA A 194 -1.08 17.37 -15.44
N ALA A 195 0.24 17.48 -15.35
CA ALA A 195 1.05 17.16 -14.20
C ALA A 195 0.82 18.12 -13.02
N GLY A 196 0.72 17.55 -11.82
CA GLY A 196 1.31 18.08 -10.58
C GLY A 196 0.77 19.39 -10.03
N ASP A 197 -0.38 19.34 -9.36
CA ASP A 197 -0.72 20.41 -8.41
C ASP A 197 0.14 20.27 -7.15
N ILE A 198 0.99 21.28 -6.91
CA ILE A 198 1.79 21.39 -5.68
C ILE A 198 0.96 22.12 -4.64
N LEU A 199 0.57 21.43 -3.56
CA LEU A 199 -0.11 22.04 -2.43
C LEU A 199 0.92 22.46 -1.38
N ILE A 200 0.84 23.70 -0.90
CA ILE A 200 1.73 24.19 0.16
C ILE A 200 1.00 24.11 1.51
N HIS A 201 1.62 23.46 2.49
CA HIS A 201 1.16 23.44 3.87
C HIS A 201 2.13 24.21 4.77
N THR A 202 1.64 25.23 5.46
CA THR A 202 2.38 25.93 6.51
C THR A 202 2.23 25.18 7.83
N VAL A 203 3.35 24.64 8.33
CA VAL A 203 3.44 23.89 9.59
C VAL A 203 2.99 24.76 10.76
N LYS A 204 2.10 24.25 11.60
CA LYS A 204 1.62 24.91 12.81
C LYS A 204 2.26 24.31 14.06
N ASP A 205 2.12 25.01 15.18
CA ASP A 205 2.55 24.47 16.47
C ASP A 205 1.82 23.15 16.77
N GLY A 206 2.58 22.11 17.11
CA GLY A 206 2.08 20.74 17.31
C GLY A 206 1.96 19.87 16.05
N ASP A 207 2.22 20.40 14.85
CA ASP A 207 2.21 19.56 13.64
C ASP A 207 3.40 18.59 13.62
N THR A 208 3.14 17.39 13.08
CA THR A 208 4.17 16.39 12.81
C THR A 208 4.11 15.98 11.33
N LEU A 209 5.23 15.54 10.75
CA LEU A 209 5.23 14.99 9.39
C LEU A 209 4.21 13.86 9.23
N TRP A 210 4.00 13.08 10.30
CA TRP A 210 2.99 12.03 10.33
C TRP A 210 1.56 12.60 10.26
N ALA A 211 1.20 13.56 11.11
CA ALA A 211 -0.12 14.18 11.08
C ALA A 211 -0.39 14.88 9.72
N ILE A 212 0.63 15.52 9.15
CA ILE A 212 0.57 16.15 7.82
C ILE A 212 0.42 15.10 6.72
N SER A 213 1.17 13.99 6.79
CA SER A 213 1.08 12.87 5.85
C SER A 213 -0.33 12.30 5.79
N ILE A 214 -0.97 12.15 6.96
CA ILE A 214 -2.35 11.67 7.09
C ILE A 214 -3.33 12.72 6.57
N LYS A 215 -3.14 13.99 6.95
CA LYS A 215 -4.02 15.10 6.57
C LYS A 215 -4.11 15.27 5.06
N TYR A 216 -2.98 15.14 4.37
CA TYR A 216 -2.88 15.35 2.92
C TYR A 216 -2.82 14.05 2.11
N ASN A 217 -2.86 12.90 2.77
CA ASN A 217 -2.78 11.59 2.15
C ASN A 217 -1.59 11.45 1.19
N VAL A 218 -0.41 11.83 1.68
CA VAL A 218 0.88 11.66 1.01
C VAL A 218 1.82 10.96 1.98
N SER A 219 2.77 10.16 1.52
CA SER A 219 3.68 9.48 2.43
C SER A 219 4.65 10.46 3.09
N ILE A 220 5.12 10.15 4.31
CA ILE A 220 6.17 10.93 4.98
C ILE A 220 7.42 11.01 4.10
N GLY A 221 7.78 9.90 3.45
CA GLY A 221 8.94 9.82 2.54
C GLY A 221 8.82 10.75 1.35
N GLU A 222 7.63 10.90 0.76
CA GLU A 222 7.38 11.87 -0.31
C GLU A 222 7.47 13.31 0.19
N ILE A 223 6.90 13.62 1.35
CA ILE A 223 7.03 14.95 1.96
C ILE A 223 8.52 15.25 2.21
N GLN A 224 9.26 14.32 2.79
CA GLN A 224 10.69 14.47 3.07
C GLN A 224 11.50 14.67 1.81
N LYS A 225 11.33 13.81 0.81
CA LYS A 225 12.02 13.88 -0.48
C LYS A 225 11.75 15.20 -1.20
N LYS A 226 10.49 15.65 -1.19
CA LYS A 226 10.08 16.88 -1.86
C LYS A 226 10.61 18.13 -1.17
N ASN A 227 10.71 18.11 0.16
CA ASN A 227 11.12 19.25 0.98
C ASN A 227 12.57 19.16 1.49
N SER A 228 13.35 18.21 0.98
CA SER A 228 14.74 17.96 1.41
C SER A 228 14.91 17.80 2.93
N ILE A 229 13.89 17.24 3.60
CA ILE A 229 13.90 17.03 5.05
C ILE A 229 14.61 15.71 5.35
N LYS A 230 15.64 15.77 6.19
CA LYS A 230 16.32 14.58 6.72
C LYS A 230 15.72 14.24 8.09
N GLY A 231 15.20 13.02 8.23
CA GLY A 231 14.49 12.61 9.45
C GLY A 231 13.14 13.31 9.61
N SER A 232 12.63 13.43 10.84
CA SER A 232 11.23 13.83 11.06
C SER A 232 11.02 15.25 11.58
N LYS A 233 12.09 16.07 11.64
CA LYS A 233 12.04 17.42 12.23
C LYS A 233 11.44 18.43 11.26
N ILE A 234 10.45 19.17 11.74
CA ILE A 234 9.82 20.33 11.08
C ILE A 234 9.59 21.44 12.13
N TYR A 235 9.43 22.67 11.68
CA TYR A 235 9.28 23.83 12.56
C TYR A 235 8.00 24.61 12.24
N PRO A 236 7.28 25.15 13.25
CA PRO A 236 6.16 26.05 13.01
C PRO A 236 6.55 27.22 12.09
N GLY A 237 5.69 27.52 11.12
CA GLY A 237 5.94 28.50 10.06
C GLY A 237 6.70 27.95 8.84
N GLN A 238 7.24 26.72 8.90
CA GLN A 238 7.86 26.09 7.74
C GLN A 238 6.81 25.75 6.67
N GLU A 239 7.10 26.05 5.41
CA GLU A 239 6.26 25.65 4.29
C GLU A 239 6.71 24.29 3.75
N LEU A 240 5.76 23.37 3.60
CA LEU A 240 5.97 22.05 3.03
C LEU A 240 5.23 21.95 1.70
N SER A 241 5.99 21.67 0.64
CA SER A 241 5.47 21.20 -0.64
C SER A 241 4.95 19.78 -0.50
N ILE A 242 3.63 19.67 -0.55
CA ILE A 242 2.89 18.42 -0.55
C ILE A 242 2.61 18.10 -2.02
N SER A 243 3.16 17.01 -2.53
CA SER A 243 2.92 16.50 -3.89
C SER A 243 2.78 14.98 -3.85
N GLY A 244 1.67 14.44 -4.36
CA GLY A 244 1.41 13.00 -4.43
C GLY A 244 0.03 12.72 -5.05
N GLN A 245 -0.21 11.48 -5.49
CA GLN A 245 -1.46 11.10 -6.18
C GLN A 245 -2.75 11.33 -5.36
N GLY A 246 -2.63 11.57 -4.04
CA GLY A 246 -3.74 11.92 -3.15
C GLY A 246 -4.29 13.36 -3.28
N LEU A 247 -3.63 14.25 -4.04
CA LEU A 247 -3.99 15.68 -4.08
C LEU A 247 -5.19 16.03 -4.95
N GLU A 248 -5.60 15.16 -5.88
CA GLU A 248 -6.80 15.41 -6.70
C GLU A 248 -8.06 15.54 -5.83
N THR A 249 -8.14 14.82 -4.71
CA THR A 249 -9.33 14.83 -3.84
C THR A 249 -9.32 15.99 -2.84
N ALA A 250 -8.13 16.45 -2.41
CA ALA A 250 -8.00 17.58 -1.49
C ALA A 250 -8.29 18.93 -2.17
N HIS A 251 -7.85 19.11 -3.43
CA HIS A 251 -8.19 20.29 -4.23
C HIS A 251 -9.69 20.40 -4.53
N LEU A 252 -10.37 19.27 -4.76
CA LEU A 252 -11.83 19.24 -4.96
C LEU A 252 -12.60 19.72 -3.72
N LYS A 253 -12.17 19.38 -2.50
CA LYS A 253 -12.84 19.86 -1.28
C LYS A 253 -12.64 21.36 -1.03
N ILE A 254 -11.45 21.89 -1.31
CA ILE A 254 -11.16 23.33 -1.11
C ILE A 254 -11.90 24.19 -2.14
N LYS A 255 -12.05 23.71 -3.38
CA LYS A 255 -12.78 24.42 -4.44
C LYS A 255 -14.30 24.45 -4.23
N ILE A 256 -14.86 23.54 -3.42
CA ILE A 256 -16.29 23.50 -3.06
C ILE A 256 -16.59 24.38 -1.83
N MET A 257 -15.56 24.75 -1.06
CA MET A 257 -15.70 25.54 0.19
C MET A 257 -15.35 27.02 0.03
N ASN A 258 -15.04 27.49 -1.19
CA ASN A 258 -14.81 28.90 -1.53
C ASN A 258 -15.81 29.39 -2.57
#